data_AF-A0A2V8X3D0-F1
#
_entry.id   AF-A0A2V8X3D0-F1
#
_cell.length_a   1.000
_cell.length_b   1.000
_cell.length_c   1.000
_cell.angle_alpha   90.00
_cell.angle_beta   90.00
_cell.angle_gamma   90.00
#
_symmetry.space_group_name_H-M   'P 1'
#
loop_
_entity.id
_entity.type
_entity.pdbx_description
1 polymer ?
#
loop_
_entity_poly.entity_id
_entity_poly.type
_entity_poly.pdbx_seq_one_letter_code
_entity_poly.pdbx_strand_id
1 'polypeptide(L)'
;MPTQPESHDAISQNEEQNCLDRTSPKPSGYPQDWIRTLGKSIVKVHLKDFKRKQDGYEWVNLGDGDVDWEAVREAFREIGYSGSAITELKGGDESYLRDVSRRVDRLVLGRT
;
A
#
# COMPACT_ATOMS: atom_id res chain seq x y z
N MET A 1 -1.04 23.17 31.18
CA MET A 1 -0.43 22.14 30.32
C MET A 1 -1.54 21.30 29.74
N PRO A 2 -1.73 21.24 28.42
CA PRO A 2 -2.60 20.23 27.83
C PRO A 2 -1.75 19.07 27.32
N THR A 3 -1.95 17.90 27.92
CA THR A 3 -1.52 16.61 27.39
C THR A 3 -2.34 16.30 26.15
N GLN A 4 -1.68 16.22 24.99
CA GLN A 4 -2.30 15.66 23.80
C GLN A 4 -2.43 14.13 23.97
N PRO A 5 -3.52 13.50 23.50
CA PRO A 5 -3.60 12.05 23.46
C PRO A 5 -2.60 11.54 22.43
N GLU A 6 -1.75 10.60 22.81
CA GLU A 6 -0.88 9.88 21.89
C GLU A 6 -1.73 8.96 21.01
N SER A 7 -2.29 9.53 19.94
CA SER A 7 -2.70 8.77 18.78
C SER A 7 -1.43 8.35 18.06
N HIS A 8 -1.02 7.10 18.25
CA HIS A 8 -0.09 6.47 17.32
C HIS A 8 -0.74 6.50 15.93
N ASP A 9 -0.33 7.45 15.09
CA ASP A 9 -0.62 7.52 13.67
C ASP A 9 0.03 6.31 12.99
N ALA A 10 -0.59 5.14 13.10
CA ALA A 10 -0.07 3.93 12.50
C ALA A 10 -0.31 3.99 10.98
N ILE A 11 0.78 4.21 10.26
CA ILE A 11 0.92 4.03 8.80
C ILE A 11 0.43 5.22 7.97
N SER A 12 1.02 6.38 8.23
CA SER A 12 1.14 7.44 7.23
C SER A 12 2.62 7.84 7.20
N GLN A 13 3.34 7.42 6.17
CA GLN A 13 4.73 7.79 5.86
C GLN A 13 5.90 7.16 6.64
N ASN A 14 5.70 6.28 7.63
CA ASN A 14 6.83 5.70 8.39
C ASN A 14 7.02 4.18 8.29
N GLU A 15 6.20 3.47 7.50
CA GLU A 15 6.30 2.02 7.30
C GLU A 15 6.47 1.59 5.83
N GLU A 16 6.96 2.51 4.98
CA GLU A 16 7.70 2.10 3.78
C GLU A 16 8.93 1.24 4.14
N GLN A 17 9.29 1.14 5.43
CA GLN A 17 10.51 0.55 5.97
C GLN A 17 10.48 -0.96 6.29
N ASN A 18 9.34 -1.66 6.21
CA ASN A 18 9.31 -3.09 6.60
C ASN A 18 9.28 -4.05 5.40
N CYS A 19 8.59 -3.68 4.33
CA CYS A 19 8.83 -4.30 3.02
C CYS A 19 10.19 -3.89 2.43
N LEU A 20 10.82 -2.82 2.90
CA LEU A 20 12.12 -2.34 2.45
C LEU A 20 12.98 -2.07 3.68
N ASP A 21 13.72 -3.08 4.15
CA ASP A 21 14.78 -2.90 5.13
C ASP A 21 15.59 -1.63 4.79
N ARG A 22 15.74 -0.73 5.76
CA ARG A 22 16.41 0.58 5.66
C ARG A 22 17.86 0.49 5.16
N THR A 23 18.44 -0.71 5.10
CA THR A 23 19.79 -0.98 4.61
C THR A 23 19.86 -1.72 3.27
N SER A 24 18.71 -2.12 2.70
CA SER A 24 18.65 -3.00 1.54
C SER A 24 18.01 -2.31 0.31
N PRO A 25 18.68 -2.27 -0.86
CA PRO A 25 18.15 -1.65 -2.09
C PRO A 25 17.00 -2.45 -2.75
N LYS A 26 16.45 -3.46 -2.06
CA LYS A 26 15.47 -4.42 -2.57
C LYS A 26 14.29 -4.54 -1.61
N PRO A 27 13.04 -4.58 -2.11
CA PRO A 27 11.89 -4.92 -1.27
C PRO A 27 12.06 -6.33 -0.69
N SER A 28 12.25 -6.44 0.62
CA SER A 28 12.26 -7.67 1.39
C SER A 28 10.82 -8.04 1.83
N GLY A 29 10.25 -9.06 1.18
CA GLY A 29 8.96 -9.64 1.54
C GLY A 29 7.80 -9.26 0.62
N TYR A 30 6.65 -9.86 0.87
CA TYR A 30 5.42 -9.58 0.12
C TYR A 30 4.43 -8.74 0.96
N PRO A 31 3.70 -7.78 0.36
CA PRO A 31 2.81 -6.91 1.12
C PRO A 31 1.75 -7.66 1.95
N GLN A 32 1.21 -8.76 1.43
CA GLN A 32 0.22 -9.59 2.12
C GLN A 32 0.75 -10.19 3.43
N ASP A 33 2.05 -10.47 3.53
CA ASP A 33 2.64 -11.04 4.74
C ASP A 33 2.74 -9.99 5.83
N TRP A 34 3.06 -8.75 5.45
CA TRP A 34 3.08 -7.61 6.36
C TRP A 34 1.69 -7.23 6.84
N ILE A 35 0.68 -7.28 5.98
CA ILE A 35 -0.71 -7.05 6.37
C ILE A 35 -1.13 -8.04 7.46
N ARG A 36 -0.84 -9.33 7.28
CA ARG A 36 -1.12 -10.37 8.29
C ARG A 36 -0.32 -10.16 9.58
N THR A 37 0.95 -9.75 9.45
CA THR A 37 1.84 -9.51 10.59
C THR A 37 1.37 -8.34 11.45
N LEU A 38 0.99 -7.22 10.82
CA LEU A 38 0.52 -6.02 11.52
C LEU A 38 -0.91 -6.16 12.03
N GLY A 39 -1.77 -6.86 11.27
CA GLY A 39 -3.15 -7.15 11.66
C GLY A 39 -3.93 -5.87 11.99
N LYS A 40 -4.49 -5.83 13.20
CA LYS A 40 -5.37 -4.73 13.66
C LYS A 40 -4.64 -3.42 13.98
N SER A 41 -3.30 -3.42 13.96
CA SER A 41 -2.50 -2.21 14.21
C SER A 41 -2.45 -1.28 13.00
N ILE A 42 -2.94 -1.72 11.83
CA ILE A 42 -3.01 -0.90 10.62
C ILE A 42 -4.11 0.14 10.80
N VAL A 43 -3.75 1.43 10.80
CA VAL A 43 -4.72 2.54 10.87
C VAL A 43 -4.99 3.11 9.48
N LYS A 44 -3.99 3.15 8.61
CA LYS A 44 -4.11 3.74 7.26
C LYS A 44 -3.27 2.96 6.24
N VAL A 45 -3.72 2.93 4.99
CA VAL A 45 -3.07 2.20 3.90
C VAL A 45 -2.64 3.16 2.78
N HIS A 46 -1.41 3.04 2.32
CA HIS A 46 -0.90 3.78 1.17
C HIS A 46 -0.73 2.80 -0.01
N LEU A 47 -1.34 3.10 -1.15
CA LEU A 47 -1.33 2.25 -2.34
C LEU A 47 -0.23 2.72 -3.29
N LYS A 48 0.72 1.82 -3.57
CA LYS A 48 1.78 1.96 -4.56
C LYS A 48 2.00 0.63 -5.27
N ASP A 49 2.58 0.68 -6.47
CA ASP A 49 2.97 -0.52 -7.21
C ASP A 49 4.37 -0.37 -7.78
N PHE A 50 5.07 -1.48 -7.90
CA PHE A 50 6.46 -1.50 -8.35
C PHE A 50 6.76 -2.76 -9.16
N LYS A 51 7.67 -2.63 -10.12
CA LYS A 51 8.26 -3.77 -10.82
C LYS A 51 9.56 -4.17 -10.14
N ARG A 52 9.73 -5.46 -9.89
CA ARG A 52 10.98 -6.06 -9.44
C ARG A 52 11.92 -6.17 -10.62
N LYS A 53 13.14 -5.68 -10.45
CA LYS A 53 14.23 -5.83 -11.41
C LYS A 53 15.34 -6.67 -10.80
N GLN A 54 16.22 -7.20 -11.64
CA GLN A 54 17.36 -8.00 -11.20
C GLN A 54 18.22 -7.22 -10.17
N ASP A 55 18.44 -5.93 -10.41
CA ASP A 55 19.29 -5.06 -9.60
C ASP A 55 18.51 -3.94 -8.87
N GLY A 56 17.20 -4.12 -8.64
CA GLY A 56 16.42 -3.11 -7.90
C GLY A 56 14.92 -3.18 -8.16
N TYR A 57 14.28 -2.02 -8.20
CA TYR A 57 12.85 -1.88 -8.47
C TYR A 57 12.55 -0.58 -9.23
N GLU A 58 11.38 -0.53 -9.85
CA GLU A 58 10.87 0.67 -10.51
C GLU A 58 9.44 0.95 -10.05
N TRP A 59 9.18 2.18 -9.60
CA TRP A 59 7.82 2.63 -9.30
C TRP A 59 7.02 2.77 -10.58
N VAL A 60 5.85 2.13 -10.59
CA VAL A 60 4.92 2.15 -11.73
C VAL A 60 3.52 2.54 -11.27
N ASN A 61 2.61 2.70 -12.23
CA ASN A 61 1.22 2.97 -11.91
C ASN A 61 0.54 1.72 -11.31
N LEU A 62 -0.57 1.91 -10.59
CA LEU A 62 -1.28 0.82 -9.92
C LEU A 62 -1.76 -0.25 -10.92
N GLY A 63 -1.38 -1.50 -10.68
CA GLY A 63 -1.74 -2.63 -11.53
C GLY A 63 -0.85 -2.79 -12.76
N ASP A 64 0.17 -1.96 -12.93
CA ASP A 64 1.22 -2.16 -13.93
C ASP A 64 2.47 -2.82 -13.34
N GLY A 65 2.52 -3.07 -12.02
CA GLY A 65 3.67 -3.66 -11.34
C GLY A 65 3.50 -5.13 -10.98
N ASP A 66 4.34 -5.60 -10.05
CA ASP A 66 4.46 -6.99 -9.64
C ASP A 66 3.86 -7.25 -8.24
N VAL A 67 3.07 -6.31 -7.72
CA VAL A 67 2.30 -6.52 -6.49
C VAL A 67 1.15 -7.48 -6.77
N ASP A 68 1.06 -8.55 -5.97
CA ASP A 68 -0.07 -9.46 -5.99
C ASP A 68 -1.27 -8.83 -5.26
N TRP A 69 -2.05 -8.05 -6.01
CA TRP A 69 -3.22 -7.35 -5.49
C TRP A 69 -4.35 -8.28 -5.04
N GLU A 70 -4.40 -9.52 -5.55
CA GLU A 70 -5.35 -10.52 -5.06
C GLU A 70 -4.96 -10.98 -3.66
N ALA A 71 -3.70 -11.37 -3.46
CA ALA A 71 -3.18 -11.75 -2.14
C ALA A 71 -3.27 -10.60 -1.12
N VAL A 72 -3.07 -9.36 -1.55
CA VAL A 72 -3.23 -8.16 -0.72
C VAL A 72 -4.68 -7.98 -0.27
N ARG A 73 -5.65 -8.07 -1.19
CA ARG A 73 -7.08 -7.99 -0.84
C ARG A 73 -7.48 -9.09 0.14
N GLU A 74 -7.00 -10.31 -0.10
CA GLU A 74 -7.22 -11.45 0.78
C GLU A 74 -6.69 -11.21 2.19
N ALA A 75 -5.45 -10.74 2.32
CA ALA A 75 -4.88 -10.41 3.62
C ALA A 75 -5.68 -9.31 4.35
N PHE A 76 -6.12 -8.25 3.65
CA PHE A 76 -6.98 -7.23 4.26
C PHE A 76 -8.33 -7.79 4.74
N ARG A 77 -8.92 -8.72 3.97
CA ARG A 77 -10.16 -9.41 4.35
C ARG A 77 -9.94 -10.27 5.60
N GLU A 78 -8.85 -11.02 5.67
CA GLU A 78 -8.50 -11.88 6.81
C GLU A 78 -8.37 -11.10 8.11
N ILE A 79 -7.72 -9.93 8.08
CA ILE A 79 -7.54 -9.09 9.26
C ILE A 79 -8.76 -8.23 9.58
N GLY A 80 -9.78 -8.22 8.70
CA GLY A 80 -11.00 -7.42 8.84
C GLY A 80 -10.77 -5.91 8.70
N TYR A 81 -9.79 -5.50 7.88
CA TYR A 81 -9.49 -4.08 7.70
C TYR A 81 -10.62 -3.38 6.93
N SER A 82 -11.08 -2.26 7.48
CA SER A 82 -12.14 -1.42 6.90
C SER A 82 -11.81 0.08 7.00
N GLY A 83 -10.51 0.39 7.17
CA GLY A 83 -10.01 1.75 7.28
C GLY A 83 -9.81 2.43 5.92
N SER A 84 -9.11 3.57 5.95
CA SER A 84 -8.89 4.41 4.78
C SER A 84 -7.63 4.03 3.99
N ALA A 85 -7.71 4.15 2.66
CA ALA A 85 -6.58 4.00 1.76
C ALA A 85 -6.33 5.28 0.96
N ILE A 86 -5.06 5.59 0.70
CA ILE A 86 -4.62 6.75 -0.10
C ILE A 86 -3.71 6.26 -1.22
N THR A 87 -3.86 6.79 -2.42
CA THR A 87 -2.93 6.54 -3.53
C THR A 87 -1.73 7.48 -3.44
N GLU A 88 -0.52 6.94 -3.45
CA GLU A 88 0.71 7.74 -3.54
C GLU A 88 1.33 7.60 -4.94
N LEU A 89 0.76 8.36 -5.87
CA LEU A 89 1.15 8.39 -7.27
C LEU A 89 1.48 9.82 -7.70
N LYS A 90 2.12 9.98 -8.87
CA LYS A 90 2.26 11.29 -9.49
C LYS A 90 0.87 11.90 -9.73
N GLY A 91 0.76 13.21 -9.54
CA GLY A 91 -0.44 13.95 -9.96
C GLY A 91 -0.59 13.96 -11.48
N GLY A 92 -1.77 14.30 -11.96
CA GLY A 92 -2.08 14.36 -13.39
C GLY A 92 -3.39 15.10 -13.66
N ASP A 93 -3.86 15.01 -14.90
CA ASP A 93 -5.12 15.59 -15.34
C ASP A 93 -6.34 14.77 -14.89
N GLU A 94 -7.55 15.25 -15.19
CA GLU A 94 -8.80 14.57 -14.84
C GLU A 94 -8.86 13.14 -15.42
N SER A 95 -8.41 12.96 -16.67
CA SER A 95 -8.43 11.67 -17.36
C SER A 95 -7.58 10.64 -16.60
N TYR A 96 -6.38 11.05 -16.19
CA TYR A 96 -5.49 10.25 -15.37
C TYR A 96 -6.07 9.96 -13.99
N LEU A 97 -6.65 10.95 -13.30
CA LEU A 97 -7.26 10.72 -11.98
C LEU A 97 -8.46 9.76 -12.04
N ARG A 98 -9.25 9.82 -13.12
CA ARG A 98 -10.32 8.82 -13.38
C ARG A 98 -9.73 7.43 -13.62
N ASP A 99 -8.60 7.34 -14.30
CA ASP A 99 -7.90 6.06 -14.51
C ASP A 99 -7.39 5.45 -13.21
N VAL A 100 -6.76 6.27 -12.37
CA VAL A 100 -6.32 5.87 -11.01
C VAL A 100 -7.51 5.38 -10.20
N SER A 101 -8.64 6.08 -10.20
CA SER A 101 -9.85 5.65 -9.50
C SER A 101 -10.32 4.27 -9.95
N ARG A 102 -10.39 4.02 -11.28
CA ARG A 102 -10.80 2.71 -11.83
C ARG A 102 -9.82 1.61 -11.45
N ARG A 103 -8.52 1.90 -11.44
CA ARG A 103 -7.49 0.94 -11.00
C ARG A 103 -7.68 0.58 -9.53
N VAL A 104 -7.97 1.55 -8.66
CA VAL A 104 -8.26 1.29 -7.23
C VAL A 104 -9.51 0.42 -7.09
N ASP A 105 -10.60 0.74 -7.80
CA ASP A 105 -11.83 -0.07 -7.77
C ASP A 105 -11.58 -1.53 -8.18
N ARG A 106 -10.78 -1.73 -9.22
CA ARG A 106 -10.41 -3.05 -9.70
C ARG A 106 -9.52 -3.81 -8.72
N LEU A 107 -8.44 -3.17 -8.26
CA LEU A 107 -7.37 -3.83 -7.52
C LEU A 107 -7.67 -4.01 -6.05
N VAL A 108 -8.37 -3.05 -5.43
CA VAL A 108 -8.68 -3.08 -3.99
C VAL A 108 -10.06 -3.64 -3.73
N LEU A 109 -11.03 -3.36 -4.60
CA LEU A 109 -12.43 -3.71 -4.38
C LEU A 109 -12.92 -4.85 -5.28
N GLY A 110 -12.09 -5.30 -6.23
CA GLY A 110 -12.43 -6.42 -7.12
C GLY A 110 -13.57 -6.12 -8.08
N ARG A 111 -13.90 -4.85 -8.31
CA ARG A 111 -14.98 -4.46 -9.22
C ARG A 111 -14.45 -4.44 -10.66
N THR A 112 -15.23 -5.01 -11.58
CA THR A 112 -14.93 -5.00 -13.03
C THR A 112 -15.71 -3.91 -13.72
#